data_AF-A0A831VA40-F1
#
_entry.id   AF-A0A831VA40-F1
#
_cell.length_a   1.000
_cell.length_b   1.000
_cell.length_c   1.000
_cell.angle_alpha   90.00
_cell.angle_beta   90.00
_cell.angle_gamma   90.00
#
_symmetry.space_group_name_H-M   'P 1'
#
loop_
_entity.id
_entity.type
_entity.pdbx_description
1 polymer ?
#
loop_
_entity_poly.entity_id
_entity_poly.type
_entity_poly.pdbx_seq_one_letter_code
_entity_poly.pdbx_strand_id
1 'polypeptide(L)'
;MKKTTRHSSMHIFRAFNWSLKGLYSAFRNEIAFRQEVYCFVVLFPLGLYLGRTATEKIALAGCLLLVLITELLNSSIEAAVDRMGDEIHPLAGRAKDMGSAAVFIALANVALVWGILLYDMFM
;
A
#
# COMPACT_ATOMS: atom_id res chain seq x y z
N MET A 1 -31.03 -1.84 32.61
CA MET A 1 -31.14 -0.87 31.50
C MET A 1 -30.50 -1.46 30.24
N LYS A 2 -31.30 -1.75 29.19
CA LYS A 2 -30.81 -2.16 27.88
C LYS A 2 -30.15 -0.95 27.20
N LYS A 3 -28.85 -0.99 26.93
CA LYS A 3 -28.19 0.02 26.07
C LYS A 3 -28.65 -0.22 24.64
N THR A 4 -29.52 0.66 24.16
CA THR A 4 -30.00 0.70 22.78
C THR A 4 -28.85 1.03 21.83
N THR A 5 -28.49 0.06 21.01
CA THR A 5 -27.57 0.16 19.87
C THR A 5 -28.14 1.11 18.81
N ARG A 6 -27.70 2.38 18.81
CA ARG A 6 -28.10 3.36 17.78
C ARG A 6 -26.95 4.05 17.03
N HIS A 7 -25.75 3.48 17.02
CA HIS A 7 -24.58 4.13 16.40
C HIS A 7 -23.84 3.36 15.30
N SER A 8 -24.33 2.20 14.84
CA SER A 8 -23.59 1.34 13.89
C SER A 8 -23.15 2.07 12.60
N SER A 9 -24.08 2.72 11.89
CA SER A 9 -23.78 3.36 10.60
C SER A 9 -22.90 4.62 10.74
N MET A 10 -23.05 5.38 11.82
CA MET A 10 -22.20 6.56 12.06
C MET A 10 -20.75 6.19 12.39
N HIS A 11 -20.51 5.04 13.04
CA HIS A 11 -19.15 4.55 13.28
C HIS A 11 -18.47 4.12 11.98
N ILE A 12 -19.16 3.39 11.11
CA ILE A 12 -18.64 2.95 9.81
C ILE A 12 -18.27 4.16 8.95
N PHE A 13 -19.15 5.16 8.89
CA PHE A 13 -18.89 6.39 8.12
C PHE A 13 -17.69 7.19 8.67
N ARG A 14 -17.53 7.26 10.01
CA ARG A 14 -16.37 7.92 10.61
C ARG A 14 -15.06 7.17 10.33
N ALA A 15 -15.07 5.84 10.43
CA ALA A 15 -13.92 5.01 10.10
C ALA A 15 -13.49 5.19 8.63
N PHE A 16 -14.45 5.18 7.70
CA PHE A 16 -14.19 5.43 6.28
C PHE A 16 -13.54 6.81 6.05
N ASN A 17 -14.05 7.86 6.70
CA ASN A 17 -13.46 9.19 6.61
C ASN A 17 -12.04 9.26 7.18
N TRP A 18 -11.72 8.51 8.24
CA TRP A 18 -10.35 8.43 8.77
C TRP A 18 -9.42 7.72 7.78
N SER A 19 -9.86 6.63 7.15
CA SER A 19 -9.07 5.96 6.11
C SER A 19 -8.79 6.88 4.92
N LEU A 20 -9.79 7.63 4.44
CA LEU A 20 -9.60 8.60 3.35
C LEU A 20 -8.62 9.72 3.72
N LYS A 21 -8.67 10.22 4.96
CA LYS A 21 -7.70 11.20 5.45
C LYS A 21 -6.29 10.64 5.47
N GLY A 22 -6.11 9.39 5.89
CA GLY A 22 -4.82 8.71 5.86
C GLY A 22 -4.25 8.59 4.45
N LEU A 23 -5.05 8.10 3.51
CA LEU A 23 -4.67 7.99 2.09
C LEU A 23 -4.34 9.36 1.47
N TYR A 24 -5.16 10.37 1.74
CA TYR A 24 -4.91 11.72 1.25
C TYR A 24 -3.62 12.32 1.83
N SER A 25 -3.35 12.08 3.11
CA SER A 25 -2.11 12.52 3.77
C SER A 25 -0.88 11.87 3.13
N ALA A 26 -0.90 10.55 2.94
CA ALA A 26 0.18 9.83 2.28
C ALA A 26 0.40 10.34 0.85
N PHE A 27 -0.67 10.49 0.06
CA PHE A 27 -0.58 11.04 -1.29
C PHE A 27 -0.04 12.47 -1.34
N ARG A 28 -0.38 13.31 -0.36
CA ARG A 28 0.09 14.70 -0.35
C ARG A 28 1.55 14.81 0.07
N ASN A 29 1.97 14.07 1.09
CA ASN A 29 3.26 14.26 1.75
C ASN A 29 4.36 13.37 1.15
N GLU A 30 4.02 12.16 0.70
CA GLU A 30 5.00 11.16 0.27
C GLU A 30 5.13 11.12 -1.24
N ILE A 31 6.32 11.49 -1.74
CA ILE A 31 6.62 11.49 -3.18
C ILE A 31 6.59 10.06 -3.73
N ALA A 32 7.18 9.10 -3.00
CA ALA A 32 7.21 7.69 -3.37
C ALA A 32 5.80 7.10 -3.49
N PHE A 33 4.95 7.28 -2.46
CA PHE A 33 3.55 6.86 -2.54
C PHE A 33 2.79 7.44 -3.75
N ARG A 34 3.03 8.72 -4.13
CA ARG A 34 2.40 9.26 -5.36
C ARG A 34 2.86 8.54 -6.61
N GLN A 35 4.15 8.26 -6.74
CA GLN A 35 4.70 7.54 -7.89
C GLN A 35 4.07 6.14 -7.99
N GLU A 36 3.98 5.43 -6.87
CA GLU A 36 3.34 4.12 -6.80
C GLU A 36 1.84 4.17 -7.14
N VAL A 37 1.12 5.20 -6.68
CA VAL A 37 -0.28 5.42 -7.08
C VAL A 37 -0.41 5.65 -8.58
N TYR A 38 0.50 6.41 -9.20
CA TYR A 38 0.48 6.57 -10.67
C TYR A 38 0.75 5.25 -11.39
N CYS A 39 1.73 4.47 -10.94
CA CYS A 39 1.98 3.13 -11.45
C CYS A 39 0.74 2.24 -11.27
N PHE A 40 0.10 2.28 -10.10
CA PHE A 40 -1.12 1.53 -9.83
C PHE A 40 -2.25 1.91 -10.79
N VAL A 41 -2.53 3.20 -10.98
CA VAL A 41 -3.60 3.68 -11.86
C VAL A 41 -3.42 3.22 -13.31
N VAL A 42 -2.19 3.05 -13.78
CA VAL A 42 -1.89 2.56 -15.13
C VAL A 42 -1.88 1.04 -15.19
N LEU A 43 -1.13 0.39 -14.29
CA LEU A 43 -0.89 -1.06 -14.33
C LEU A 43 -2.09 -1.87 -13.86
N PHE A 44 -2.89 -1.36 -12.92
CA PHE A 44 -4.06 -2.08 -12.42
C PHE A 44 -5.09 -2.38 -13.51
N PRO A 45 -5.62 -1.40 -14.26
CA PRO A 45 -6.56 -1.70 -15.36
C PRO A 45 -5.90 -2.54 -16.45
N LEU A 46 -4.62 -2.31 -16.73
CA LEU A 46 -3.87 -3.12 -17.70
C LEU A 46 -3.78 -4.59 -17.26
N GLY A 47 -3.50 -4.85 -15.98
CA GLY A 47 -3.44 -6.20 -15.42
C GLY A 47 -4.79 -6.92 -15.46
N LEU A 48 -5.89 -6.19 -15.18
CA LEU A 48 -7.25 -6.74 -15.30
C LEU A 48 -7.64 -7.04 -16.77
N TYR A 49 -7.09 -6.28 -17.71
CA TYR A 49 -7.29 -6.48 -19.14
C TYR A 49 -6.46 -7.64 -19.70
N LEU A 50 -5.19 -7.74 -19.32
CA LEU A 50 -4.25 -8.75 -19.82
C LEU A 50 -4.45 -10.13 -19.19
N GLY A 51 -4.83 -10.22 -17.92
CA GLY A 51 -5.06 -11.49 -17.25
C GLY A 51 -6.14 -12.31 -17.94
N ARG A 52 -5.84 -13.57 -18.27
CA ARG A 52 -6.75 -14.49 -18.98
C ARG A 52 -7.65 -15.23 -18.00
N THR A 53 -7.12 -15.56 -16.82
CA THR A 53 -7.85 -16.24 -15.74
C THR A 53 -8.15 -15.30 -14.57
N ALA A 54 -9.12 -15.66 -13.73
CA ALA A 54 -9.40 -14.91 -12.50
C ALA A 54 -8.17 -14.83 -11.57
N THR A 55 -7.41 -15.92 -11.48
CA THR A 55 -6.19 -16.00 -10.67
C THR A 55 -5.10 -15.06 -11.17
N GLU A 56 -4.86 -15.00 -12.49
CA GLU A 56 -3.90 -14.06 -13.08
C GLU A 56 -4.29 -12.61 -12.81
N LYS A 57 -5.58 -12.26 -13.00
CA LYS A 57 -6.08 -10.92 -12.70
C LYS A 57 -5.86 -10.54 -11.24
N ILE A 58 -6.18 -11.46 -10.32
CA ILE A 58 -5.95 -11.27 -8.89
C ILE A 58 -4.46 -11.11 -8.59
N ALA A 59 -3.57 -11.88 -9.23
CA ALA A 59 -2.13 -11.75 -9.03
C ALA A 59 -1.58 -10.41 -9.55
N LEU A 60 -1.91 -10.03 -10.78
CA LEU A 60 -1.47 -8.79 -11.44
C LEU A 60 -1.98 -7.55 -10.71
N ALA A 61 -3.24 -7.56 -10.26
CA ALA A 61 -3.84 -6.47 -9.50
C ALA A 61 -3.38 -6.46 -8.03
N GLY A 62 -3.31 -7.64 -7.41
CA GLY A 62 -3.02 -7.81 -6.00
C GLY A 62 -1.59 -7.44 -5.61
N CYS A 63 -0.60 -7.74 -6.46
CA CYS A 63 0.78 -7.34 -6.21
C CYS A 63 0.94 -5.80 -6.21
N LEU A 64 0.17 -5.08 -7.02
CA LEU A 64 0.18 -3.61 -7.02
C LEU A 64 -0.50 -3.03 -5.77
N LEU A 65 -1.59 -3.65 -5.30
CA LEU A 65 -2.21 -3.29 -4.01
C LEU A 65 -1.25 -3.51 -2.84
N LEU A 66 -0.46 -4.59 -2.89
CA LEU A 66 0.53 -4.89 -1.86
C LEU A 66 1.60 -3.78 -1.76
N VAL A 67 2.06 -3.23 -2.89
CA VAL A 67 3.00 -2.09 -2.91
C VAL A 67 2.40 -0.90 -2.14
N LEU A 68 1.18 -0.48 -2.48
CA LEU A 68 0.53 0.64 -1.80
C LEU A 68 0.33 0.40 -0.30
N ILE A 69 0.00 -0.84 0.10
CA ILE A 69 -0.13 -1.20 1.52
C ILE A 69 1.22 -1.08 2.22
N THR A 70 2.27 -1.64 1.63
CA THR A 70 3.60 -1.65 2.23
C THR A 70 4.18 -0.25 2.34
N GLU A 71 3.98 0.61 1.34
CA GLU A 71 4.41 2.01 1.39
C GLU A 71 3.63 2.80 2.46
N LEU A 72 2.31 2.61 2.58
CA LEU A 72 1.55 3.22 3.68
C LEU A 72 2.06 2.78 5.05
N LEU A 73 2.44 1.51 5.19
CA LEU A 73 3.05 1.01 6.42
C LEU A 73 4.44 1.62 6.65
N ASN A 74 5.26 1.73 5.60
CA ASN A 74 6.57 2.38 5.68
C ASN A 74 6.44 3.84 6.18
N SER A 75 5.60 4.65 5.52
CA SER A 75 5.38 6.05 5.92
C SER A 75 4.77 6.16 7.33
N SER A 76 3.95 5.18 7.75
CA SER A 76 3.41 5.15 9.11
C SER A 76 4.51 4.90 10.17
N ILE A 77 5.48 4.05 9.86
CA ILE A 77 6.64 3.76 10.71
C ILE A 77 7.55 4.98 10.77
N GLU A 78 7.86 5.59 9.61
CA GLU A 78 8.66 6.81 9.53
C GLU A 78 8.03 7.93 10.38
N ALA A 79 6.74 8.21 10.21
CA ALA A 79 6.04 9.22 10.99
C ALA A 79 6.03 8.92 12.50
N ALA A 80 5.90 7.65 12.89
CA ALA A 80 5.95 7.25 14.30
C ALA A 80 7.36 7.41 14.90
N VAL A 81 8.39 7.07 14.13
CA VAL A 81 9.80 7.18 14.52
C VAL A 81 10.20 8.65 14.62
N ASP A 82 9.83 9.49 13.65
CA ASP A 82 10.16 10.92 13.61
C ASP A 82 9.54 11.71 14.77
N ARG A 83 8.42 11.22 15.32
CA ARG A 83 7.78 11.83 16.50
C ARG A 83 8.62 11.72 17.77
N MET A 84 9.57 10.78 17.86
CA MET A 84 10.32 10.49 19.09
C MET A 84 11.54 11.40 19.32
N GLY A 85 11.87 12.29 18.37
CA GLY A 85 12.93 13.30 18.50
C GLY A 85 14.26 12.91 17.83
N ASP A 86 15.15 13.90 17.65
CA ASP A 86 16.40 13.83 16.87
C ASP A 86 17.55 13.04 17.54
N GLU A 87 17.33 12.43 18.70
CA GLU A 87 18.31 11.50 19.26
C GLU A 87 18.34 10.27 18.35
N ILE A 88 19.35 10.21 17.48
CA ILE A 88 19.58 9.12 16.52
C ILE A 88 19.81 7.83 17.30
N HIS A 89 18.71 7.19 17.70
CA HIS A 89 18.76 5.90 18.33
C HIS A 89 19.03 4.88 17.22
N PRO A 90 20.03 3.99 17.35
CA PRO A 90 20.33 2.97 16.33
C PRO A 90 19.12 2.10 15.94
N LEU A 91 18.11 2.01 16.80
CA LEU A 91 16.83 1.33 16.53
C LEU A 91 15.90 2.12 15.59
N ALA A 92 15.90 3.45 15.65
CA ALA A 92 15.11 4.31 14.77
C ALA A 92 15.58 4.17 13.32
N GLY A 93 16.90 4.18 13.09
CA GLY A 93 17.48 3.92 11.77
C GLY A 93 17.08 2.55 11.23
N ARG A 94 17.24 1.50 12.03
CA ARG A 94 16.84 0.12 11.64
C ARG A 94 15.36 0.00 11.29
N ALA A 95 14.48 0.69 12.01
CA ALA A 95 13.04 0.67 11.71
C ALA A 95 12.75 1.26 10.32
N LYS A 96 13.39 2.38 9.96
CA LYS A 96 13.29 3.00 8.63
C LYS A 96 13.87 2.11 7.54
N ASP A 97 15.06 1.54 7.77
CA ASP A 97 15.71 0.63 6.81
C ASP A 97 14.83 -0.59 6.51
N MET A 98 14.20 -1.17 7.53
CA MET A 98 13.31 -2.32 7.37
C MET A 98 12.02 -1.95 6.62
N GLY A 99 11.46 -0.76 6.87
CA GLY A 99 10.30 -0.26 6.14
C GLY A 99 10.59 -0.08 4.65
N SER A 100 11.70 0.60 4.32
CA SER A 100 12.17 0.75 2.93
C SER A 100 12.50 -0.59 2.27
N ALA A 101 13.10 -1.54 3.00
CA ALA A 101 13.35 -2.89 2.49
C ALA A 101 12.05 -3.65 2.16
N ALA A 102 10.99 -3.47 2.96
CA ALA A 102 9.70 -4.07 2.67
C ALA A 102 9.10 -3.54 1.36
N VAL A 103 9.19 -2.22 1.11
CA VAL A 103 8.73 -1.58 -0.13
C VAL A 103 9.52 -2.14 -1.33
N PHE A 104 10.84 -2.24 -1.20
CA PHE A 104 11.70 -2.84 -2.22
C PHE A 104 11.27 -4.27 -2.57
N ILE A 105 11.00 -5.11 -1.56
CA ILE A 105 10.52 -6.48 -1.78
C ILE A 105 9.15 -6.50 -2.46
N ALA A 106 8.24 -5.59 -2.10
CA ALA A 106 6.94 -5.47 -2.76
C ALA A 106 7.07 -5.09 -4.24
N LEU A 107 7.98 -4.16 -4.58
CA LEU A 107 8.28 -3.80 -5.97
C LEU A 107 8.93 -4.95 -6.74
N ALA A 108 9.86 -5.69 -6.12
CA ALA A 108 10.44 -6.89 -6.71
C ALA A 108 9.38 -7.97 -6.98
N ASN A 109 8.41 -8.11 -6.08
CA ASN A 109 7.27 -9.00 -6.27
C ASN A 109 6.39 -8.59 -7.46
N VAL A 110 6.15 -7.29 -7.68
CA VAL A 110 5.46 -6.80 -8.89
C VAL A 110 6.23 -7.21 -10.15
N ALA A 111 7.54 -6.94 -10.19
CA ALA A 111 8.37 -7.29 -11.34
C ALA A 111 8.35 -8.81 -11.63
N LEU A 112 8.38 -9.63 -10.59
CA LEU A 112 8.37 -11.09 -10.71
C LEU A 112 7.01 -11.60 -11.21
N VAL A 113 5.91 -11.16 -10.61
CA VAL A 113 4.54 -11.56 -11.02
C VAL A 113 4.24 -11.13 -12.44
N TRP A 114 4.49 -9.85 -12.77
CA TRP A 114 4.25 -9.33 -14.12
C TRP A 114 5.20 -9.97 -15.14
N GLY A 115 6.48 -10.14 -14.80
CA GLY A 115 7.46 -10.74 -15.69
C GLY A 115 7.10 -12.17 -16.08
N ILE A 116 6.74 -13.01 -15.11
CA ILE A 116 6.36 -14.40 -15.36
C ILE A 116 5.07 -14.48 -16.19
N LEU A 117 4.03 -13.73 -15.80
CA LEU A 117 2.74 -13.81 -16.49
C LEU A 117 2.79 -13.23 -17.90
N LEU A 118 3.50 -12.12 -18.12
CA LEU A 118 3.67 -11.59 -19.48
C LEU A 118 4.53 -12.53 -20.33
N TYR A 119 5.58 -13.13 -19.78
CA TYR A 119 6.38 -14.10 -20.51
C TYR A 119 5.54 -15.29 -20.99
N ASP A 120 4.75 -15.89 -20.10
CA ASP A 120 3.83 -16.99 -20.43
C ASP A 120 2.73 -16.59 -21.43
N MET A 121 2.32 -15.32 -21.42
CA MET A 121 1.30 -14.83 -22.36
C MET A 121 1.81 -14.68 -23.80
N PHE A 122 3.08 -14.31 -23.98
CA PHE A 122 3.62 -13.89 -25.29
C PHE A 122 4.63 -14.84 -25.93
N MET A 123 5.13 -15.84 -25.20
CA MET A 123 6.05 -16.86 -25.70
C MET A 123 5.35 -18.21 -25.79
#